data_AF-A0A8H2X8G3-F1
#
_entry.id   AF-A0A8H2X8G3-F1
#
_cell.length_a   1.000
_cell.length_b   1.000
_cell.length_c   1.000
_cell.angle_alpha   90.00
_cell.angle_beta   90.00
_cell.angle_gamma   90.00
#
_symmetry.space_group_name_H-M   'P 1'
#
loop_
_entity.id
_entity.type
_entity.pdbx_description
1 polymer ?
#
loop_
_entity_poly.entity_id
_entity_poly.type
_entity_poly.pdbx_seq_one_letter_code
_entity_poly.pdbx_strand_id
1 'polypeptide(L)'
;MSDFSTPSPLYSDEIEDSGRHFYYHEGRRMPAQGNYFLPADQEEFDRLESVHQMTTVVLGNLFWGPVDKKLTPRPSGRRRCVLDVGTGTGSWVREMAEKYERADFIGVDIVPIPPPASAIAEMGVGSLLRTTYEEPADGSHLTYSGGRFAMSSENLAAMLLGTPTSTPVGLPATPGPYDYGTPTYGTPAQTPYSNYGTPRQTEVQYVERDNVRFEIQDISEGLEFPDGVFDIVHCRYVLTLGVPNYKQAIGELLRVLRPGGLLLMAESSVPFCLSDGSDPALGTATRELIEIVRASIKEAGLDPELRLKLSSELMSNPKIDKIEVRDFALPLGDWPTDPNLHTVGREGLENLAVGLRSLTPLLRQVGYDDAMISMLAARLHDEWDVNETGCGIGKSFLCTFVWATKQR
;
A
#
# COMPACT_ATOMS: atom_id res chain seq x y z
N MET A 1 12.77 -19.14 -33.63
CA MET A 1 11.37 -19.64 -33.71
C MET A 1 11.12 -20.42 -32.44
N SER A 2 10.19 -19.92 -31.60
CA SER A 2 9.42 -20.56 -30.49
C SER A 2 10.18 -21.48 -29.51
N ASP A 3 10.15 -21.33 -28.18
CA ASP A 3 9.08 -20.88 -27.28
C ASP A 3 9.69 -20.42 -25.93
N PHE A 4 9.18 -19.31 -25.37
CA PHE A 4 9.32 -18.97 -23.94
C PHE A 4 7.97 -18.58 -23.34
N SER A 5 6.90 -19.25 -23.77
CA SER A 5 5.57 -19.18 -23.16
C SER A 5 5.30 -20.49 -22.42
N THR A 6 5.99 -20.71 -21.31
CA THR A 6 5.54 -21.65 -20.28
C THR A 6 5.06 -20.82 -19.09
N PRO A 7 3.78 -20.92 -18.69
CA PRO A 7 3.33 -20.37 -17.42
C PRO A 7 4.15 -20.99 -16.29
N SER A 8 4.46 -20.21 -15.26
CA SER A 8 5.03 -20.74 -14.03
C SER A 8 4.11 -21.87 -13.50
N PRO A 9 4.62 -23.04 -13.07
CA PRO A 9 3.80 -24.22 -12.78
C PRO A 9 3.03 -24.13 -11.44
N LEU A 10 2.77 -22.93 -10.95
CA LEU A 10 2.19 -22.69 -9.65
C LEU A 10 0.72 -22.28 -9.82
N TYR A 11 -0.16 -23.07 -9.22
CA TYR A 11 -1.59 -22.83 -9.02
C TYR A 11 -2.51 -23.22 -10.20
N SER A 12 -2.89 -24.49 -10.22
CA SER A 12 -4.16 -24.94 -10.78
C SER A 12 -5.18 -24.96 -9.65
N ASP A 13 -6.06 -23.97 -9.58
CA ASP A 13 -7.48 -24.14 -9.29
C ASP A 13 -8.19 -22.78 -9.46
N GLU A 14 -9.33 -22.84 -10.18
CA GLU A 14 -10.33 -21.78 -10.41
C GLU A 14 -9.85 -20.50 -11.11
N ILE A 15 -9.56 -20.63 -12.41
CA ILE A 15 -9.56 -19.49 -13.34
C ILE A 15 -11.02 -19.15 -13.67
N GLU A 16 -11.65 -18.29 -12.86
CA GLU A 16 -12.81 -17.53 -13.32
C GLU A 16 -12.34 -16.33 -14.17
N ASP A 17 -12.82 -16.30 -15.41
CA ASP A 17 -12.53 -15.35 -16.47
C ASP A 17 -13.01 -13.92 -16.13
N SER A 18 -12.22 -13.17 -15.36
CA SER A 18 -12.48 -11.73 -15.12
C SER A 18 -11.24 -10.87 -15.35
N GLY A 19 -10.81 -10.79 -16.62
CA GLY A 19 -9.87 -9.78 -17.11
C GLY A 19 -8.40 -10.15 -16.92
N ARG A 20 -7.61 -9.99 -17.99
CA ARG A 20 -6.19 -10.41 -18.14
C ARG A 20 -5.20 -9.90 -17.07
N HIS A 21 -5.64 -9.13 -16.08
CA HIS A 21 -4.80 -8.43 -15.11
C HIS A 21 -4.86 -9.01 -13.70
N PHE A 22 -5.89 -9.78 -13.35
CA PHE A 22 -6.07 -10.27 -11.98
C PHE A 22 -6.51 -11.73 -11.93
N TYR A 23 -6.23 -12.39 -10.80
CA TYR A 23 -6.85 -13.65 -10.39
C TYR A 23 -7.23 -13.56 -8.91
N TYR A 24 -8.06 -14.48 -8.41
CA TYR A 24 -8.40 -14.53 -6.99
C TYR A 24 -7.65 -15.68 -6.31
N HIS A 25 -7.12 -15.42 -5.12
CA HIS A 25 -6.49 -16.44 -4.28
C HIS A 25 -6.91 -16.20 -2.83
N GLU A 26 -7.60 -17.17 -2.23
CA GLU A 26 -8.11 -17.10 -0.85
C GLU A 26 -8.91 -15.82 -0.55
N GLY A 27 -9.76 -15.42 -1.50
CA GLY A 27 -10.60 -14.22 -1.36
C GLY A 27 -9.87 -12.89 -1.58
N ARG A 28 -8.55 -12.90 -1.82
CA ARG A 28 -7.76 -11.72 -2.21
C ARG A 28 -7.67 -11.62 -3.73
N ARG A 29 -7.69 -10.39 -4.26
CA ARG A 29 -7.45 -10.15 -5.68
C ARG A 29 -5.95 -10.01 -5.89
N MET A 30 -5.34 -10.83 -6.73
CA MET A 30 -3.90 -10.87 -6.97
C MET A 30 -3.56 -10.40 -8.39
N PRO A 31 -2.41 -9.73 -8.60
CA PRO A 31 -1.93 -9.41 -9.95
C PRO A 31 -1.64 -10.68 -10.76
N ALA A 32 -2.18 -10.78 -11.97
CA ALA A 32 -1.91 -11.91 -12.87
C ALA A 32 -0.62 -11.76 -13.70
N GLN A 33 0.05 -10.61 -13.58
CA GLN A 33 1.21 -10.22 -14.38
C GLN A 33 2.32 -9.66 -13.47
N GLY A 34 3.57 -9.79 -13.92
CA GLY A 34 4.74 -9.34 -13.17
C GLY A 34 5.15 -10.28 -12.03
N ASN A 35 6.22 -9.90 -11.32
CA ASN A 35 6.74 -10.61 -10.16
C ASN A 35 6.29 -9.96 -8.83
N TYR A 36 5.06 -9.45 -8.78
CA TYR A 36 4.52 -8.77 -7.60
C TYR A 36 3.58 -9.68 -6.83
N PHE A 37 3.89 -9.89 -5.55
CA PHE A 37 3.27 -10.93 -4.73
C PHE A 37 2.21 -10.41 -3.76
N LEU A 38 2.01 -9.09 -3.70
CA LEU A 38 0.98 -8.50 -2.83
C LEU A 38 -0.37 -8.47 -3.53
N PRO A 39 -1.49 -8.53 -2.79
CA PRO A 39 -2.81 -8.32 -3.33
C PRO A 39 -2.96 -6.97 -4.03
N ALA A 40 -3.96 -6.86 -4.89
CA ALA A 40 -4.36 -5.65 -5.59
C ALA A 40 -5.85 -5.41 -5.34
N ASP A 41 -6.30 -5.46 -4.10
CA ASP A 41 -7.68 -5.22 -3.67
C ASP A 41 -7.80 -3.98 -2.78
N GLN A 42 -9.03 -3.66 -2.35
CA GLN A 42 -9.32 -2.43 -1.61
C GLN A 42 -8.53 -2.35 -0.30
N GLU A 43 -8.39 -3.45 0.42
CA GLU A 43 -7.67 -3.47 1.70
C GLU A 43 -6.18 -3.13 1.50
N GLU A 44 -5.55 -3.67 0.46
CA GLU A 44 -4.16 -3.31 0.13
C GLU A 44 -4.06 -1.88 -0.41
N PHE A 45 -5.04 -1.38 -1.17
CA PHE A 45 -5.06 0.00 -1.63
C PHE A 45 -5.22 1.00 -0.47
N ASP A 46 -6.05 0.71 0.52
CA ASP A 46 -6.18 1.51 1.73
C ASP A 46 -4.86 1.52 2.52
N ARG A 47 -4.17 0.38 2.57
CA ARG A 47 -2.82 0.28 3.15
C ARG A 47 -1.81 1.16 2.39
N LEU A 48 -1.81 1.15 1.06
CA LEU A 48 -0.91 1.98 0.26
C LEU A 48 -1.19 3.48 0.43
N GLU A 49 -2.46 3.86 0.57
CA GLU A 49 -2.87 5.23 0.87
C GLU A 49 -2.36 5.68 2.24
N SER A 50 -2.50 4.82 3.27
CA SER A 50 -1.90 5.05 4.60
C SER A 50 -0.38 5.22 4.52
N VAL A 51 0.33 4.38 3.74
CA VAL A 51 1.79 4.57 3.51
C VAL A 51 2.09 5.93 2.88
N HIS A 52 1.30 6.36 1.91
CA HIS A 52 1.47 7.67 1.26
C HIS A 52 1.34 8.81 2.27
N GLN A 53 0.28 8.82 3.07
CA GLN A 53 0.01 9.86 4.08
C GLN A 53 1.09 9.90 5.16
N MET A 54 1.42 8.75 5.76
CA MET A 54 2.49 8.63 6.75
C MET A 54 3.82 9.17 6.22
N THR A 55 4.17 8.82 4.98
CA THR A 55 5.41 9.30 4.35
C THR A 55 5.39 10.83 4.17
N THR A 56 4.28 11.39 3.71
CA THR A 56 4.12 12.85 3.53
C THR A 56 4.29 13.60 4.86
N VAL A 57 3.74 13.07 5.96
CA VAL A 57 3.91 13.64 7.31
C VAL A 57 5.39 13.60 7.74
N VAL A 58 6.06 12.45 7.59
CA VAL A 58 7.47 12.28 7.99
C VAL A 58 8.41 13.18 7.17
N LEU A 59 8.14 13.35 5.87
CA LEU A 59 8.90 14.25 5.01
C LEU A 59 8.56 15.73 5.23
N GLY A 60 7.38 16.02 5.80
CA GLY A 60 6.78 17.35 5.87
C GLY A 60 6.39 17.94 4.50
N ASN A 61 6.37 17.11 3.45
CA ASN A 61 6.11 17.48 2.06
C ASN A 61 5.92 16.20 1.20
N LEU A 62 5.45 16.34 -0.04
CA LEU A 62 5.27 15.24 -1.00
C LEU A 62 6.58 14.61 -1.50
N PHE A 63 7.71 15.26 -1.25
CA PHE A 63 9.01 14.85 -1.76
C PHE A 63 10.14 15.40 -0.89
N TRP A 64 11.29 14.75 -1.00
CA TRP A 64 12.57 15.27 -0.51
C TRP A 64 13.53 15.48 -1.69
N GLY A 65 14.12 16.67 -1.79
CA GLY A 65 15.05 17.04 -2.86
C GLY A 65 14.64 18.30 -3.65
N PRO A 66 15.41 18.68 -4.68
CA PRO A 66 15.28 19.97 -5.37
C PRO A 66 14.15 19.99 -6.43
N VAL A 67 13.00 19.40 -6.12
CA VAL A 67 11.86 19.24 -7.04
C VAL A 67 11.27 20.60 -7.44
N ASP A 68 11.05 21.50 -6.48
CA ASP A 68 10.56 22.86 -6.76
C ASP A 68 11.41 23.58 -7.81
N LYS A 69 12.73 23.52 -7.66
CA LYS A 69 13.68 24.12 -8.61
C LYS A 69 13.59 23.49 -10.00
N LYS A 70 13.28 22.20 -10.10
CA LYS A 70 13.12 21.48 -11.38
C LYS A 70 11.80 21.81 -12.06
N LEU A 71 10.72 21.89 -11.29
CA LEU A 71 9.36 22.14 -11.77
C LEU A 71 9.02 23.63 -11.88
N THR A 72 9.89 24.53 -11.42
CA THR A 72 9.77 25.97 -11.65
C THR A 72 9.56 26.25 -13.15
N PRO A 73 8.48 26.96 -13.54
CA PRO A 73 8.23 27.31 -14.94
C PRO A 73 9.40 28.06 -15.57
N ARG A 74 9.74 27.71 -16.82
CA ARG A 74 10.79 28.39 -17.57
C ARG A 74 10.19 29.34 -18.61
N PRO A 75 10.93 30.42 -19.00
CA PRO A 75 10.49 31.33 -20.06
C PRO A 75 10.21 30.65 -21.41
N SER A 76 10.80 29.47 -21.64
CA SER A 76 10.57 28.67 -22.84
C SER A 76 9.13 28.17 -23.02
N GLY A 77 8.26 28.28 -22.00
CA GLY A 77 6.88 27.83 -22.05
C GLY A 77 6.68 26.30 -22.03
N ARG A 78 7.74 25.52 -22.29
CA ARG A 78 7.71 24.05 -22.23
C ARG A 78 7.26 23.55 -20.84
N ARG A 79 6.19 22.76 -20.81
CA ARG A 79 5.73 22.01 -19.63
C ARG A 79 6.75 20.94 -19.23
N ARG A 80 6.92 20.72 -17.93
CA ARG A 80 7.82 19.68 -17.41
C ARG A 80 7.08 18.36 -17.39
N CYS A 81 7.76 17.26 -17.70
CA CYS A 81 7.16 15.94 -17.67
C CYS A 81 7.73 15.16 -16.48
N VAL A 82 6.85 14.59 -15.66
CA VAL A 82 7.18 13.79 -14.48
C VAL A 82 6.63 12.40 -14.67
N LEU A 83 7.45 11.38 -14.40
CA LEU A 83 7.04 9.99 -14.37
C LEU A 83 7.08 9.48 -12.93
N ASP A 84 6.04 8.77 -12.52
CA ASP A 84 6.00 7.97 -11.30
C ASP A 84 5.87 6.49 -11.69
N VAL A 85 6.84 5.67 -11.29
CA VAL A 85 6.89 4.23 -11.59
C VAL A 85 6.49 3.44 -10.36
N GLY A 86 5.55 2.50 -10.51
CA GLY A 86 4.89 1.81 -9.41
C GLY A 86 4.02 2.78 -8.62
N THR A 87 3.12 3.48 -9.33
CA THR A 87 2.32 4.57 -8.74
C THR A 87 1.26 4.08 -7.74
N GLY A 88 0.96 2.79 -7.74
CA GLY A 88 -0.02 2.17 -6.85
C GLY A 88 -1.40 2.81 -7.00
N THR A 89 -1.88 3.44 -5.93
CA THR A 89 -3.17 4.15 -5.94
C THR A 89 -3.15 5.42 -6.79
N GLY A 90 -1.98 5.95 -7.15
CA GLY A 90 -1.81 7.20 -7.91
C GLY A 90 -1.86 8.48 -7.06
N SER A 91 -1.95 8.38 -5.73
CA SER A 91 -2.14 9.54 -4.84
C SER A 91 -1.01 10.56 -4.95
N TRP A 92 0.25 10.10 -4.99
CA TRP A 92 1.41 10.99 -5.17
C TRP A 92 1.35 11.77 -6.49
N VAL A 93 0.99 11.11 -7.59
CA VAL A 93 0.84 11.72 -8.92
C VAL A 93 -0.25 12.81 -8.88
N ARG A 94 -1.40 12.50 -8.28
CA ARG A 94 -2.53 13.44 -8.21
C ARG A 94 -2.20 14.67 -7.38
N GLU A 95 -1.64 14.49 -6.19
CA GLU A 95 -1.27 15.62 -5.31
C GLU A 95 -0.13 16.47 -5.90
N MET A 96 0.84 15.84 -6.58
CA MET A 96 1.88 16.57 -7.30
C MET A 96 1.33 17.35 -8.49
N ALA A 97 0.38 16.78 -9.23
CA ALA A 97 -0.28 17.44 -10.35
C ALA A 97 -1.13 18.63 -9.91
N GLU A 98 -1.72 18.57 -8.72
CA GLU A 98 -2.36 19.70 -8.04
C GLU A 98 -1.37 20.79 -7.71
N LYS A 99 -0.25 20.43 -7.09
CA LYS A 99 0.78 21.38 -6.68
C LYS A 99 1.48 22.06 -7.87
N TYR A 100 1.59 21.37 -9.01
CA TYR A 100 2.31 21.85 -10.19
C TYR A 100 1.48 21.74 -11.48
N GLU A 101 0.40 22.52 -11.59
CA GLU A 101 -0.52 22.55 -12.74
C GLU A 101 0.15 22.78 -14.12
N ARG A 102 1.36 23.35 -14.13
CA ARG A 102 2.16 23.62 -15.34
C ARG A 102 3.12 22.49 -15.74
N ALA A 103 3.06 21.37 -15.03
CA ALA A 103 3.76 20.14 -15.35
C ALA A 103 2.76 19.03 -15.69
N ASP A 104 3.20 18.11 -16.52
CA ASP A 104 2.48 16.91 -16.94
C ASP A 104 3.02 15.73 -16.14
N PHE A 105 2.10 14.91 -15.63
CA PHE A 105 2.40 13.77 -14.77
C PHE A 105 1.88 12.49 -15.40
N ILE A 106 2.72 11.47 -15.38
CA ILE A 106 2.38 10.12 -15.82
C ILE A 106 2.67 9.17 -14.67
N GLY A 107 1.67 8.41 -14.24
CA GLY A 107 1.86 7.28 -13.33
C GLY A 107 1.81 5.97 -14.11
N VAL A 108 2.73 5.06 -13.83
CA VAL A 108 2.70 3.70 -14.39
C VAL A 108 2.68 2.66 -13.29
N ASP A 109 1.91 1.60 -13.50
CA ASP A 109 1.84 0.45 -12.60
C ASP A 109 1.53 -0.83 -13.38
N ILE A 110 1.80 -2.00 -12.79
CA ILE A 110 1.46 -3.30 -13.39
C ILE A 110 -0.01 -3.65 -13.20
N VAL A 111 -0.66 -3.05 -12.19
CA VAL A 111 -2.10 -3.19 -11.96
C VAL A 111 -2.86 -1.94 -12.39
N PRO A 112 -4.11 -2.08 -12.87
CA PRO A 112 -5.01 -0.95 -13.07
C PRO A 112 -5.06 -0.02 -11.85
N ILE A 113 -4.74 1.26 -12.08
CA ILE A 113 -4.75 2.29 -11.04
C ILE A 113 -6.20 2.57 -10.63
N PRO A 114 -6.55 2.51 -9.34
CA PRO A 114 -7.90 2.81 -8.88
C PRO A 114 -8.27 4.29 -9.12
N PRO A 115 -9.57 4.59 -9.31
CA PRO A 115 -10.06 5.97 -9.26
C PRO A 115 -9.77 6.58 -7.88
N PRO A 116 -9.65 7.91 -7.77
CA PRO A 116 -9.39 8.52 -6.47
C PRO A 116 -10.53 8.25 -5.48
N ALA A 117 -10.21 8.24 -4.19
CA ALA A 117 -11.18 7.97 -3.13
C ALA A 117 -12.42 8.89 -3.18
N SER A 118 -12.25 10.15 -3.61
CA SER A 118 -13.36 11.09 -3.81
C SER A 118 -14.37 10.62 -4.87
N ALA A 119 -13.88 10.05 -5.98
CA ALA A 119 -14.74 9.49 -7.01
C ALA A 119 -15.48 8.24 -6.52
N ILE A 120 -14.81 7.39 -5.72
CA ILE A 120 -15.42 6.18 -5.14
C ILE A 120 -16.55 6.56 -4.16
N ALA A 121 -16.35 7.59 -3.34
CA ALA A 121 -17.36 8.12 -2.42
C ALA A 121 -18.59 8.68 -3.16
N GLU A 122 -18.37 9.38 -4.29
CA GLU A 122 -19.43 9.93 -5.13
C GLU A 122 -20.17 8.85 -5.97
N MET A 123 -19.50 7.78 -6.37
CA MET A 123 -20.07 6.64 -7.12
C MET A 123 -21.09 5.79 -6.33
N GLY A 124 -21.36 6.12 -5.06
CA GLY A 124 -22.43 5.49 -4.28
C GLY A 124 -22.16 4.03 -3.87
N VAL A 125 -20.97 3.47 -4.13
CA VAL A 125 -20.60 2.12 -3.66
C VAL A 125 -20.47 2.08 -2.13
N GLY A 126 -20.21 3.23 -1.50
CA GLY A 126 -20.28 3.40 -0.04
C GLY A 126 -21.67 3.17 0.58
N SER A 127 -22.73 3.06 -0.24
CA SER A 127 -24.09 2.76 0.22
C SER A 127 -24.35 1.26 0.47
N LEU A 128 -23.52 0.35 -0.04
CA LEU A 128 -23.71 -1.10 0.13
C LEU A 128 -22.92 -1.69 1.32
N LEU A 129 -22.02 -0.90 1.93
CA LEU A 129 -21.27 -1.26 3.14
C LEU A 129 -21.63 -0.40 4.36
N ARG A 130 -22.65 0.46 4.24
CA ARG A 130 -23.20 1.19 5.40
C ARG A 130 -24.20 0.27 6.08
N THR A 131 -23.75 -0.59 7.00
CA THR A 131 -24.64 -1.16 8.02
C THR A 131 -25.40 -0.02 8.67
N THR A 132 -26.72 -0.10 8.58
CA THR A 132 -27.69 0.91 8.98
C THR A 132 -27.44 1.42 10.40
N TYR A 133 -27.12 2.71 10.51
CA TYR A 133 -27.47 3.53 11.67
C TYR A 133 -28.15 4.79 11.12
N GLU A 134 -29.44 4.95 11.40
CA GLU A 134 -30.19 6.17 11.08
C GLU A 134 -29.68 7.33 11.92
N GLU A 135 -29.46 8.50 11.29
CA GLU A 135 -29.13 9.74 11.98
C GLU A 135 -30.38 10.31 12.68
N PRO A 136 -30.27 10.84 13.92
CA PRO A 136 -31.33 11.63 14.52
C PRO A 136 -31.46 13.00 13.84
N ALA A 137 -32.68 13.48 13.75
CA ALA A 137 -33.08 14.69 13.02
C ALA A 137 -32.76 16.03 13.74
N ASP A 138 -31.56 16.21 14.29
CA ASP A 138 -31.21 17.42 15.07
C ASP A 138 -29.92 18.15 14.67
N GLY A 139 -29.52 18.13 13.39
CA GLY A 139 -28.77 19.24 12.77
C GLY A 139 -27.44 19.67 13.41
N SER A 140 -26.85 18.90 14.32
CA SER A 140 -25.50 19.16 14.83
C SER A 140 -24.48 18.55 13.89
N HIS A 141 -23.64 19.38 13.27
CA HIS A 141 -22.47 18.92 12.52
C HIS A 141 -21.57 18.09 13.44
N LEU A 142 -21.55 16.77 13.23
CA LEU A 142 -20.59 15.86 13.85
C LEU A 142 -19.21 16.11 13.22
N THR A 143 -18.39 16.91 13.90
CA THR A 143 -16.94 16.69 13.88
C THR A 143 -16.69 15.25 14.25
N TYR A 144 -15.97 14.51 13.39
CA TYR A 144 -15.51 13.16 13.69
C TYR A 144 -14.54 13.21 14.88
N SER A 145 -15.08 13.22 16.10
CA SER A 145 -14.32 12.90 17.29
C SER A 145 -14.19 11.38 17.31
N GLY A 146 -13.06 10.90 16.80
CA GLY A 146 -12.68 9.49 16.86
C GLY A 146 -12.97 8.93 18.24
N GLY A 147 -13.95 8.03 18.30
CA GLY A 147 -14.21 7.24 19.49
C GLY A 147 -12.90 6.55 19.88
N ARG A 148 -12.51 6.70 21.15
CA ARG A 148 -11.31 6.11 21.73
C ARG A 148 -11.36 4.59 21.57
N PHE A 149 -10.77 4.08 20.50
CA PHE A 149 -10.10 2.78 20.56
C PHE A 149 -8.79 3.03 21.30
N ALA A 150 -8.82 2.82 22.61
CA ALA A 150 -7.64 2.29 23.28
C ALA A 150 -7.46 0.89 22.69
N MET A 151 -6.67 0.78 21.62
CA MET A 151 -6.20 -0.51 21.17
C MET A 151 -5.19 -0.97 22.21
N SER A 152 -5.64 -1.78 23.16
CA SER A 152 -4.78 -2.89 23.57
C SER A 152 -4.45 -3.65 22.30
N SER A 153 -3.22 -4.12 22.21
CA SER A 153 -2.63 -5.02 21.23
C SER A 153 -3.50 -6.24 20.78
N GLU A 154 -4.70 -6.42 21.31
CA GLU A 154 -5.53 -7.62 21.41
C GLU A 154 -6.12 -8.20 20.13
N ASN A 155 -5.64 -7.91 18.91
CA ASN A 155 -5.97 -8.82 17.79
C ASN A 155 -5.00 -8.83 16.61
N LEU A 156 -3.69 -8.73 16.85
CA LEU A 156 -2.68 -8.97 15.82
C LEU A 156 -2.84 -10.34 15.13
N ALA A 157 -3.37 -11.37 15.83
CA ALA A 157 -3.65 -12.70 15.27
C ALA A 157 -4.90 -12.73 14.36
N ALA A 158 -6.02 -12.12 14.74
CA ALA A 158 -7.17 -11.96 13.84
C ALA A 158 -6.80 -11.08 12.63
N MET A 159 -5.91 -10.10 12.85
CA MET A 159 -5.27 -9.28 11.83
C MET A 159 -4.15 -10.01 11.07
N LEU A 160 -3.70 -11.21 11.40
CA LEU A 160 -2.69 -11.93 10.59
C LEU A 160 -3.30 -13.09 9.81
N LEU A 161 -4.46 -13.57 10.26
CA LEU A 161 -5.13 -14.77 9.72
C LEU A 161 -6.43 -14.47 8.96
N GLY A 162 -6.89 -13.21 8.97
CA GLY A 162 -8.11 -12.81 8.25
C GLY A 162 -9.41 -13.39 8.82
N THR A 163 -9.44 -13.84 10.08
CA THR A 163 -10.69 -14.29 10.71
C THR A 163 -11.54 -13.09 11.12
N PRO A 164 -12.83 -13.01 10.71
CA PRO A 164 -13.73 -11.98 11.21
C PRO A 164 -13.81 -12.10 12.74
N THR A 165 -13.58 -11.00 13.46
CA THR A 165 -13.80 -10.96 14.90
C THR A 165 -15.30 -11.11 15.18
N SER A 166 -15.76 -12.35 15.37
CA SER A 166 -17.10 -12.63 15.87
C SER A 166 -17.15 -12.33 17.35
N THR A 167 -17.52 -11.10 17.73
CA THR A 167 -17.97 -10.81 19.10
C THR A 167 -19.40 -10.29 19.04
N PRO A 168 -20.41 -11.12 19.37
CA PRO A 168 -21.79 -10.65 19.53
C PRO A 168 -21.86 -9.84 20.84
N VAL A 169 -22.13 -8.53 20.74
CA VAL A 169 -22.44 -7.72 21.91
C VAL A 169 -23.86 -8.03 22.36
N GLY A 170 -23.98 -8.77 23.46
CA GLY A 170 -25.25 -9.00 24.14
C GLY A 170 -25.80 -7.69 24.72
N LEU A 171 -27.05 -7.37 24.39
CA LEU A 171 -27.78 -6.27 25.03
C LEU A 171 -28.20 -6.67 26.46
N PRO A 172 -28.11 -5.76 27.45
CA PRO A 172 -28.56 -6.04 28.81
C PRO A 172 -30.09 -6.21 28.88
N ALA A 173 -30.52 -7.23 29.63
CA ALA A 173 -31.93 -7.56 29.86
C ALA A 173 -32.63 -6.48 30.71
N THR A 174 -33.90 -6.19 30.38
CA THR A 174 -34.91 -5.59 31.27
C THR A 174 -36.34 -5.91 30.76
N PRO A 175 -37.37 -5.89 31.61
CA PRO A 175 -38.15 -7.07 32.01
C PRO A 175 -39.45 -7.26 31.20
N GLY A 176 -39.98 -8.49 31.19
CA GLY A 176 -41.33 -8.79 30.67
C GLY A 176 -42.45 -8.21 31.55
N PRO A 177 -43.72 -8.65 31.41
CA PRO A 177 -44.33 -9.52 30.40
C PRO A 177 -45.42 -8.78 29.59
N TYR A 178 -45.84 -9.28 28.42
CA TYR A 178 -47.27 -9.46 28.10
C TYR A 178 -47.43 -10.42 26.92
N ASP A 179 -48.28 -11.39 27.20
CA ASP A 179 -48.69 -12.56 26.44
C ASP A 179 -49.56 -12.17 25.23
N TYR A 180 -49.46 -12.93 24.12
CA TYR A 180 -50.59 -13.64 23.50
C TYR A 180 -50.19 -14.20 22.11
N GLY A 181 -50.18 -15.54 22.03
CA GLY A 181 -50.80 -16.26 20.90
C GLY A 181 -49.92 -16.67 19.71
N THR A 182 -49.48 -17.94 19.70
CA THR A 182 -49.50 -18.79 18.48
C THR A 182 -50.88 -19.48 18.40
N PRO A 183 -51.39 -20.02 17.26
CA PRO A 183 -50.70 -20.69 16.14
C PRO A 183 -51.26 -20.27 14.74
N THR A 184 -50.75 -20.67 13.56
CA THR A 184 -50.70 -22.00 12.93
C THR A 184 -50.01 -21.93 11.56
N TYR A 185 -49.35 -23.03 11.17
CA TYR A 185 -48.78 -23.30 9.84
C TYR A 185 -49.82 -23.37 8.72
N GLY A 186 -49.48 -22.80 7.56
CA GLY A 186 -50.16 -23.00 6.26
C GLY A 186 -49.20 -22.66 5.11
N THR A 187 -49.06 -23.59 4.16
CA THR A 187 -48.13 -23.66 3.02
C THR A 187 -48.34 -22.56 1.94
N PRO A 188 -47.38 -22.35 1.02
CA PRO A 188 -47.10 -21.05 0.41
C PRO A 188 -48.03 -20.69 -0.76
N ALA A 189 -48.59 -19.47 -0.70
CA ALA A 189 -49.17 -18.79 -1.85
C ALA A 189 -48.13 -17.85 -2.47
N GLN A 190 -48.08 -17.88 -3.80
CA GLN A 190 -47.23 -17.10 -4.70
C GLN A 190 -47.17 -15.61 -4.31
N THR A 191 -45.96 -15.07 -4.14
CA THR A 191 -45.77 -13.62 -3.96
C THR A 191 -45.56 -12.91 -5.30
N PRO A 192 -46.22 -11.76 -5.52
CA PRO A 192 -46.02 -10.89 -6.67
C PRO A 192 -44.93 -9.86 -6.35
N TYR A 193 -43.69 -10.13 -6.74
CA TYR A 193 -42.61 -9.14 -6.71
C TYR A 193 -41.80 -9.18 -8.02
N SER A 194 -42.47 -8.95 -9.15
CA SER A 194 -41.80 -8.32 -10.30
C SER A 194 -42.18 -6.84 -10.28
N ASN A 195 -41.32 -6.00 -9.70
CA ASN A 195 -41.18 -4.57 -10.00
C ASN A 195 -40.21 -3.95 -8.99
N TYR A 196 -38.94 -4.33 -9.07
CA TYR A 196 -37.86 -3.41 -8.73
C TYR A 196 -37.21 -3.01 -10.05
N GLY A 197 -37.44 -1.76 -10.43
CA GLY A 197 -36.75 -1.16 -11.56
C GLY A 197 -35.25 -1.29 -11.35
N THR A 198 -34.53 -1.62 -12.42
CA THR A 198 -33.08 -1.59 -12.49
C THR A 198 -32.59 -0.27 -11.87
N PRO A 199 -31.76 -0.28 -10.82
CA PRO A 199 -31.16 0.95 -10.33
C PRO A 199 -30.40 1.57 -11.50
N ARG A 200 -30.77 2.78 -11.92
CA ARG A 200 -29.89 3.58 -12.77
C ARG A 200 -28.65 3.85 -11.94
N GLN A 201 -27.60 3.07 -12.14
CA GLN A 201 -26.25 3.48 -11.78
C GLN A 201 -25.99 4.76 -12.55
N THR A 202 -26.12 5.90 -11.88
CA THR A 202 -25.44 7.12 -12.34
C THR A 202 -23.96 6.83 -12.22
N GLU A 203 -23.33 6.44 -13.33
CA GLU A 203 -21.88 6.48 -13.47
C GLU A 203 -21.45 7.92 -13.16
N VAL A 204 -20.86 8.13 -11.98
CA VAL A 204 -20.10 9.34 -11.72
C VAL A 204 -18.86 9.23 -12.58
N GLN A 205 -18.85 9.92 -13.73
CA GLN A 205 -17.66 9.99 -14.57
C GLN A 205 -16.65 10.91 -13.88
N TYR A 206 -15.71 10.32 -13.15
CA TYR A 206 -14.52 11.03 -12.71
C TYR A 206 -13.72 11.44 -13.94
N VAL A 207 -13.45 12.74 -14.07
CA VAL A 207 -12.58 13.28 -15.11
C VAL A 207 -11.23 13.56 -14.45
N GLU A 208 -10.25 12.71 -14.76
CA GLU A 208 -8.85 12.93 -14.39
C GLU A 208 -8.40 14.31 -14.91
N ARG A 209 -7.52 15.01 -14.17
CA ARG A 209 -7.01 16.31 -14.62
C ARG A 209 -6.32 16.16 -15.98
N ASP A 210 -6.44 17.18 -16.82
CA ASP A 210 -5.82 17.23 -18.15
C ASP A 210 -4.29 17.06 -18.13
N ASN A 211 -3.64 17.27 -16.98
CA ASN A 211 -2.20 17.11 -16.79
C ASN A 211 -1.78 15.80 -16.09
N VAL A 212 -2.70 14.84 -15.95
CA VAL A 212 -2.46 13.52 -15.36
C VAL A 212 -2.83 12.43 -16.36
N ARG A 213 -1.97 11.41 -16.44
CA ARG A 213 -2.24 10.18 -17.19
C ARG A 213 -1.76 8.97 -16.39
N PHE A 214 -2.51 7.89 -16.44
CA PHE A 214 -2.09 6.59 -15.93
C PHE A 214 -1.97 5.57 -17.04
N GLU A 215 -0.96 4.71 -16.97
CA GLU A 215 -0.74 3.61 -17.92
C GLU A 215 -0.36 2.32 -17.18
N ILE A 216 -0.71 1.18 -17.78
CA ILE A 216 -0.32 -0.12 -17.26
C ILE A 216 0.97 -0.54 -17.94
N GLN A 217 2.08 -0.61 -17.19
CA GLN A 217 3.40 -1.02 -17.69
C GLN A 217 4.21 -1.73 -16.60
N ASP A 218 5.02 -2.73 -16.98
CA ASP A 218 5.96 -3.40 -16.08
C ASP A 218 7.39 -2.86 -16.28
N ILE A 219 7.95 -2.23 -15.23
CA ILE A 219 9.33 -1.74 -15.24
C ILE A 219 10.37 -2.86 -15.48
N SER A 220 10.03 -4.11 -15.16
CA SER A 220 10.88 -5.28 -15.39
C SER A 220 10.99 -5.65 -16.88
N GLU A 221 9.96 -5.31 -17.67
CA GLU A 221 9.93 -5.54 -19.12
C GLU A 221 10.48 -4.36 -19.92
N GLY A 222 10.71 -3.22 -19.25
CA GLY A 222 11.07 -1.95 -19.87
C GLY A 222 9.84 -1.06 -20.09
N LEU A 223 10.07 0.25 -20.15
CA LEU A 223 9.01 1.23 -20.28
C LEU A 223 8.84 1.66 -21.74
N GLU A 224 7.60 1.80 -22.21
CA GLU A 224 7.25 2.20 -23.57
C GLU A 224 7.44 3.71 -23.84
N PHE A 225 8.41 4.32 -23.18
CA PHE A 225 8.79 5.71 -23.37
C PHE A 225 10.11 5.84 -24.12
N PRO A 226 10.27 6.85 -24.99
CA PRO A 226 11.56 7.19 -25.57
C PRO A 226 12.60 7.58 -24.50
N ASP A 227 13.88 7.51 -24.89
CA ASP A 227 15.00 7.96 -24.07
C ASP A 227 14.90 9.46 -23.76
N GLY A 228 15.20 9.85 -22.52
CA GLY A 228 15.34 11.26 -22.15
C GLY A 228 14.07 12.11 -22.33
N VAL A 229 12.92 11.58 -21.92
CA VAL A 229 11.62 12.29 -22.01
C VAL A 229 11.26 13.00 -20.70
N PHE A 230 11.63 12.44 -19.55
CA PHE A 230 11.15 12.96 -18.27
C PHE A 230 12.15 13.92 -17.64
N ASP A 231 11.64 15.02 -17.09
CA ASP A 231 12.43 15.97 -16.28
C ASP A 231 12.65 15.43 -14.86
N ILE A 232 11.69 14.67 -14.35
CA ILE A 232 11.74 13.96 -13.07
C ILE A 232 11.23 12.52 -13.26
N VAL A 233 11.92 11.55 -12.68
CA VAL A 233 11.44 10.17 -12.54
C VAL A 233 11.39 9.85 -11.04
N HIS A 234 10.25 9.39 -10.56
CA HIS A 234 10.00 8.99 -9.18
C HIS A 234 9.71 7.48 -9.13
N CYS A 235 10.23 6.79 -8.13
CA CYS A 235 10.01 5.36 -7.90
C CYS A 235 10.16 5.05 -6.40
N ARG A 236 9.06 4.74 -5.71
CA ARG A 236 9.04 4.61 -4.25
C ARG A 236 8.39 3.30 -3.81
N TYR A 237 9.13 2.48 -3.06
CA TYR A 237 8.68 1.20 -2.49
C TYR A 237 8.25 0.18 -3.55
N VAL A 238 8.98 0.12 -4.67
CA VAL A 238 8.66 -0.74 -5.81
C VAL A 238 9.67 -1.88 -5.94
N LEU A 239 10.96 -1.58 -5.81
CA LEU A 239 11.99 -2.48 -6.29
C LEU A 239 12.20 -3.67 -5.34
N THR A 240 12.14 -3.43 -4.02
CA THR A 240 12.42 -4.47 -3.01
C THR A 240 11.44 -5.65 -3.08
N LEU A 241 10.17 -5.40 -3.40
CA LEU A 241 9.10 -6.41 -3.40
C LEU A 241 8.54 -6.75 -4.79
N GLY A 242 8.92 -6.00 -5.84
CA GLY A 242 8.34 -6.18 -7.17
C GLY A 242 9.33 -6.42 -8.31
N VAL A 243 10.63 -6.21 -8.09
CA VAL A 243 11.61 -6.20 -9.20
C VAL A 243 12.84 -7.06 -8.90
N PRO A 244 12.91 -8.30 -9.42
CA PRO A 244 14.07 -9.18 -9.24
C PRO A 244 15.40 -8.59 -9.76
N ASN A 245 15.36 -7.90 -10.90
CA ASN A 245 16.53 -7.25 -11.47
C ASN A 245 16.48 -5.72 -11.27
N TYR A 246 16.61 -5.28 -10.02
CA TYR A 246 16.57 -3.86 -9.67
C TYR A 246 17.62 -3.02 -10.43
N LYS A 247 18.76 -3.60 -10.84
CA LYS A 247 19.79 -2.89 -11.61
C LYS A 247 19.32 -2.54 -13.02
N GLN A 248 18.63 -3.48 -13.67
CA GLN A 248 17.99 -3.23 -14.97
C GLN A 248 16.92 -2.14 -14.83
N ALA A 249 16.07 -2.21 -13.80
CA ALA A 249 15.07 -1.19 -13.54
C ALA A 249 15.70 0.19 -13.31
N ILE A 250 16.76 0.32 -12.49
CA ILE A 250 17.51 1.57 -12.33
C ILE A 250 18.05 2.07 -13.69
N GLY A 251 18.57 1.15 -14.51
CA GLY A 251 19.01 1.47 -15.87
C GLY A 251 17.89 2.06 -16.73
N GLU A 252 16.68 1.54 -16.58
CA GLU A 252 15.48 1.96 -17.31
C GLU A 252 14.94 3.31 -16.83
N LEU A 253 14.87 3.52 -15.51
CA LEU A 253 14.56 4.83 -14.90
C LEU A 253 15.54 5.90 -15.42
N LEU A 254 16.83 5.57 -15.49
CA LEU A 254 17.84 6.47 -16.03
C LEU A 254 17.77 6.61 -17.55
N ARG A 255 17.27 5.63 -18.31
CA ARG A 255 17.09 5.72 -19.76
C ARG A 255 16.06 6.79 -20.09
N VAL A 256 14.87 6.71 -19.48
CA VAL A 256 13.75 7.62 -19.73
C VAL A 256 13.95 9.01 -19.11
N LEU A 257 14.82 9.13 -18.10
CA LEU A 257 15.20 10.41 -17.50
C LEU A 257 16.07 11.25 -18.44
N ARG A 258 15.76 12.54 -18.58
CA ARG A 258 16.57 13.50 -19.35
C ARG A 258 17.97 13.66 -18.78
N PRO A 259 18.99 13.96 -19.61
CA PRO A 259 20.26 14.47 -19.11
C PRO A 259 20.04 15.71 -18.23
N GLY A 260 20.66 15.72 -17.05
CA GLY A 260 20.39 16.74 -16.02
C GLY A 260 18.99 16.66 -15.37
N GLY A 261 18.20 15.63 -15.62
CA GLY A 261 16.93 15.34 -14.94
C GLY A 261 17.14 14.92 -13.48
N LEU A 262 16.05 14.86 -12.72
CA LEU A 262 16.06 14.46 -11.31
C LEU A 262 15.45 13.05 -11.14
N LEU A 263 16.20 12.13 -10.57
CA LEU A 263 15.72 10.84 -10.10
C LEU A 263 15.37 10.97 -8.61
N LEU A 264 14.18 10.52 -8.22
CA LEU A 264 13.73 10.41 -6.84
C LEU A 264 13.44 8.94 -6.56
N MET A 265 14.06 8.37 -5.54
CA MET A 265 13.85 6.97 -5.16
C MET A 265 13.71 6.82 -3.66
N ALA A 266 12.94 5.84 -3.22
CA ALA A 266 12.94 5.41 -1.84
C ALA A 266 12.61 3.93 -1.69
N GLU A 267 13.34 3.24 -0.81
CA GLU A 267 13.11 1.84 -0.46
C GLU A 267 13.10 1.71 1.07
N SER A 268 12.27 0.82 1.61
CA SER A 268 12.11 0.60 3.06
C SER A 268 12.88 -0.63 3.53
N SER A 269 13.17 -0.70 4.83
CA SER A 269 13.56 -1.95 5.46
C SER A 269 12.38 -2.92 5.41
N VAL A 270 12.68 -4.22 5.36
CA VAL A 270 11.66 -5.25 5.36
C VAL A 270 11.98 -6.32 6.41
N PRO A 271 11.04 -6.65 7.32
CA PRO A 271 9.78 -5.95 7.54
C PRO A 271 10.00 -4.60 8.25
N PHE A 272 11.02 -4.43 9.10
CA PHE A 272 11.38 -3.16 9.76
C PHE A 272 12.76 -3.27 10.43
N CYS A 273 13.25 -2.21 11.08
CA CYS A 273 14.44 -2.25 11.95
C CYS A 273 14.28 -1.30 13.16
N LEU A 274 15.29 -1.15 14.02
CA LEU A 274 15.30 -0.02 14.97
C LEU A 274 15.47 1.31 14.23
N SER A 275 15.01 2.40 14.85
CA SER A 275 15.09 3.74 14.28
C SER A 275 16.53 4.25 14.07
N ASP A 276 17.53 3.64 14.73
CA ASP A 276 18.96 3.88 14.52
C ASP A 276 19.58 2.98 13.43
N GLY A 277 18.77 2.14 12.78
CA GLY A 277 19.19 1.21 11.74
C GLY A 277 19.82 -0.09 12.23
N SER A 278 19.93 -0.30 13.55
CA SER A 278 20.39 -1.58 14.08
C SER A 278 19.32 -2.67 13.96
N ASP A 279 19.78 -3.91 13.78
CA ASP A 279 18.91 -5.09 13.86
C ASP A 279 18.37 -5.13 15.29
N PRO A 280 17.05 -5.09 15.45
CA PRO A 280 16.53 -4.83 16.76
C PRO A 280 16.87 -6.03 17.64
N ALA A 281 17.51 -5.80 18.79
CA ALA A 281 17.82 -6.82 19.80
C ALA A 281 16.52 -7.27 20.51
N LEU A 282 15.54 -7.63 19.69
CA LEU A 282 14.17 -7.89 20.07
C LEU A 282 14.03 -9.33 20.47
N GLY A 283 12.90 -9.62 21.10
CA GLY A 283 12.55 -10.96 21.51
C GLY A 283 12.55 -11.93 20.32
N THR A 284 12.37 -13.19 20.65
CA THR A 284 12.48 -14.28 19.68
C THR A 284 11.43 -14.18 18.57
N ALA A 285 10.26 -13.58 18.82
CA ALA A 285 9.19 -13.51 17.84
C ALA A 285 9.43 -12.41 16.79
N THR A 286 9.88 -11.22 17.21
CA THR A 286 10.24 -10.20 16.23
C THR A 286 11.40 -10.63 15.35
N ARG A 287 12.43 -11.25 15.95
CA ARG A 287 13.55 -11.78 15.17
C ARG A 287 13.10 -12.81 14.16
N GLU A 288 12.24 -13.74 14.58
CA GLU A 288 11.68 -14.75 13.69
C GLU A 288 10.91 -14.10 12.53
N LEU A 289 10.07 -13.09 12.81
CA LEU A 289 9.35 -12.34 11.76
C LEU A 289 10.30 -11.72 10.73
N ILE A 290 11.38 -11.08 11.19
CA ILE A 290 12.38 -10.47 10.30
C ILE A 290 13.05 -11.54 9.43
N GLU A 291 13.48 -12.65 10.04
CA GLU A 291 14.17 -13.73 9.34
C GLU A 291 13.28 -14.40 8.29
N ILE A 292 12.01 -14.68 8.62
CA ILE A 292 11.09 -15.36 7.67
C ILE A 292 10.72 -14.46 6.50
N VAL A 293 10.48 -13.16 6.74
CA VAL A 293 10.12 -12.24 5.66
C VAL A 293 11.31 -12.07 4.72
N ARG A 294 12.53 -11.90 5.26
CA ARG A 294 13.76 -11.82 4.44
C ARG A 294 14.02 -13.10 3.66
N ALA A 295 13.80 -14.26 4.28
CA ALA A 295 13.93 -15.56 3.61
C ALA A 295 12.91 -15.69 2.47
N SER A 296 11.66 -15.28 2.68
CA SER A 296 10.60 -15.37 1.67
C SER A 296 10.85 -14.45 0.48
N ILE A 297 11.29 -13.22 0.71
CA ILE A 297 11.69 -12.27 -0.35
C ILE A 297 12.85 -12.85 -1.16
N LYS A 298 13.85 -13.43 -0.49
CA LYS A 298 14.99 -14.05 -1.15
C LYS A 298 14.59 -15.27 -1.99
N GLU A 299 13.70 -16.12 -1.48
CA GLU A 299 13.19 -17.29 -2.21
C GLU A 299 12.41 -16.88 -3.45
N ALA A 300 11.69 -15.75 -3.39
CA ALA A 300 11.03 -15.13 -4.54
C ALA A 300 12.00 -14.49 -5.56
N GLY A 301 13.32 -14.61 -5.37
CA GLY A 301 14.33 -14.05 -6.26
C GLY A 301 14.53 -12.53 -6.11
N LEU A 302 14.05 -11.95 -5.01
CA LEU A 302 14.16 -10.53 -4.70
C LEU A 302 15.29 -10.29 -3.68
N ASP A 303 15.70 -9.03 -3.51
CA ASP A 303 16.81 -8.64 -2.63
C ASP A 303 16.29 -7.91 -1.37
N PRO A 304 16.16 -8.59 -0.22
CA PRO A 304 15.67 -7.95 1.01
C PRO A 304 16.61 -6.87 1.56
N GLU A 305 17.85 -6.78 1.05
CA GLU A 305 18.85 -5.80 1.46
C GLU A 305 18.96 -4.61 0.49
N LEU A 306 18.07 -4.51 -0.49
CA LEU A 306 18.15 -3.46 -1.52
C LEU A 306 18.27 -2.06 -0.92
N ARG A 307 17.53 -1.76 0.15
CA ARG A 307 17.63 -0.47 0.86
C ARG A 307 19.09 -0.10 1.19
N LEU A 308 19.86 -1.05 1.73
CA LEU A 308 21.25 -0.84 2.13
C LEU A 308 22.19 -0.65 0.94
N LYS A 309 21.83 -1.21 -0.23
CA LYS A 309 22.63 -1.21 -1.46
C LYS A 309 22.32 0.00 -2.35
N LEU A 310 21.10 0.54 -2.29
CA LEU A 310 20.57 1.55 -3.21
C LEU A 310 21.52 2.72 -3.44
N SER A 311 22.07 3.29 -2.37
CA SER A 311 23.00 4.42 -2.45
C SER A 311 24.29 4.06 -3.21
N SER A 312 24.89 2.92 -2.88
CA SER A 312 26.12 2.43 -3.52
C SER A 312 25.92 2.07 -5.00
N GLU A 313 24.76 1.51 -5.33
CA GLU A 313 24.39 1.16 -6.71
C GLU A 313 24.22 2.43 -7.56
N LEU A 314 23.61 3.48 -7.02
CA LEU A 314 23.49 4.76 -7.72
C LEU A 314 24.82 5.52 -7.79
N MET A 315 25.62 5.53 -6.73
CA MET A 315 26.94 6.18 -6.70
C MET A 315 27.92 5.58 -7.70
N SER A 316 27.85 4.26 -7.93
CA SER A 316 28.72 3.56 -8.89
C SER A 316 28.26 3.67 -10.35
N ASN A 317 27.04 4.19 -10.59
CA ASN A 317 26.49 4.30 -11.93
C ASN A 317 27.08 5.52 -12.66
N PRO A 318 27.76 5.34 -13.82
CA PRO A 318 28.43 6.44 -14.53
C PRO A 318 27.49 7.50 -15.07
N LYS A 319 26.18 7.24 -15.15
CA LYS A 319 25.16 8.21 -15.59
C LYS A 319 24.70 9.13 -14.46
N ILE A 320 25.14 8.95 -13.21
CA ILE A 320 24.80 9.80 -12.08
C ILE A 320 25.89 10.86 -11.89
N ASP A 321 25.47 12.12 -11.75
CA ASP A 321 26.34 13.28 -11.54
C ASP A 321 26.39 13.68 -10.06
N LYS A 322 25.23 13.95 -9.48
CA LYS A 322 25.07 14.28 -8.05
C LYS A 322 24.07 13.31 -7.42
N ILE A 323 24.32 12.94 -6.18
CA ILE A 323 23.43 12.14 -5.34
C ILE A 323 23.40 12.72 -3.92
N GLU A 324 22.24 12.70 -3.29
CA GLU A 324 22.09 12.86 -1.85
C GLU A 324 21.23 11.71 -1.32
N VAL A 325 21.55 11.25 -0.11
CA VAL A 325 20.89 10.13 0.54
C VAL A 325 20.49 10.55 1.94
N ARG A 326 19.28 10.17 2.36
CA ARG A 326 18.81 10.41 3.73
C ARG A 326 17.86 9.31 4.16
N ASP A 327 18.04 8.84 5.39
CA ASP A 327 17.10 7.93 6.02
C ASP A 327 16.01 8.70 6.77
N PHE A 328 14.78 8.21 6.63
CA PHE A 328 13.61 8.68 7.36
C PHE A 328 12.98 7.48 8.07
N ALA A 329 12.64 7.64 9.35
CA ALA A 329 11.99 6.61 10.13
C ALA A 329 10.47 6.83 10.12
N LEU A 330 9.73 5.84 9.62
CA LEU A 330 8.27 5.75 9.79
C LEU A 330 8.02 4.96 11.08
N PRO A 331 7.58 5.62 12.17
CA PRO A 331 7.43 4.98 13.47
C PRO A 331 6.40 3.85 13.46
N LEU A 332 6.60 2.88 14.34
CA LEU A 332 5.68 1.78 14.64
C LEU A 332 5.33 1.81 16.13
N GLY A 333 4.10 2.23 16.43
CA GLY A 333 3.52 2.29 17.78
C GLY A 333 3.52 3.68 18.40
N ASP A 334 3.07 3.73 19.66
CA ASP A 334 2.78 4.96 20.40
C ASP A 334 4.01 5.64 21.03
N TRP A 335 5.21 5.16 20.74
CA TRP A 335 6.46 5.64 21.36
C TRP A 335 6.87 7.09 20.97
N PRO A 336 6.51 7.66 19.81
CA PRO A 336 6.90 9.03 19.49
C PRO A 336 6.21 10.06 20.41
N THR A 337 6.97 11.05 20.88
CA THR A 337 6.43 12.15 21.72
C THR A 337 5.84 13.30 20.90
N ASP A 338 6.24 13.44 19.63
CA ASP A 338 5.64 14.41 18.70
C ASP A 338 4.21 13.94 18.32
N PRO A 339 3.16 14.77 18.46
CA PRO A 339 1.79 14.35 18.21
C PRO A 339 1.51 13.86 16.77
N ASN A 340 2.17 14.45 15.77
CA ASN A 340 2.01 14.02 14.38
C ASN A 340 2.67 12.67 14.18
N LEU A 341 3.90 12.49 14.69
CA LEU A 341 4.61 11.21 14.61
C LEU A 341 3.96 10.12 15.48
N HIS A 342 3.31 10.47 16.58
CA HIS A 342 2.52 9.54 17.38
C HIS A 342 1.34 8.98 16.59
N THR A 343 0.65 9.84 15.83
CA THR A 343 -0.45 9.41 14.95
C THR A 343 0.08 8.49 13.84
N VAL A 344 1.17 8.89 13.18
CA VAL A 344 1.87 8.04 12.20
C VAL A 344 2.29 6.71 12.80
N GLY A 345 2.74 6.69 14.05
CA GLY A 345 3.16 5.47 14.74
C GLY A 345 2.03 4.45 14.88
N ARG A 346 0.84 4.91 15.25
CA ARG A 346 -0.36 4.06 15.33
C ARG A 346 -0.78 3.51 13.98
N GLU A 347 -0.88 4.40 12.99
CA GLU A 347 -1.20 4.03 11.61
C GLU A 347 -0.17 3.04 11.05
N GLY A 348 1.11 3.22 11.41
CA GLY A 348 2.20 2.33 11.01
C GLY A 348 2.03 0.90 11.52
N LEU A 349 1.52 0.70 12.75
CA LEU A 349 1.22 -0.65 13.26
C LEU A 349 0.06 -1.30 12.52
N GLU A 350 -1.02 -0.56 12.27
CA GLU A 350 -2.16 -1.04 11.48
C GLU A 350 -1.71 -1.41 10.06
N ASN A 351 -0.88 -0.55 9.45
CA ASN A 351 -0.30 -0.75 8.14
C ASN A 351 0.55 -2.03 8.08
N LEU A 352 1.43 -2.21 9.06
CA LEU A 352 2.28 -3.40 9.16
C LEU A 352 1.44 -4.67 9.28
N ALA A 353 0.37 -4.64 10.08
CA ALA A 353 -0.52 -5.80 10.22
C ALA A 353 -1.18 -6.19 8.89
N VAL A 354 -1.69 -5.21 8.12
CA VAL A 354 -2.22 -5.48 6.77
C VAL A 354 -1.11 -5.99 5.85
N GLY A 355 0.06 -5.34 5.86
CA GLY A 355 1.19 -5.72 5.00
C GLY A 355 1.67 -7.14 5.26
N LEU A 356 1.68 -7.59 6.52
CA LEU A 356 2.01 -8.97 6.87
C LEU A 356 0.96 -9.97 6.36
N ARG A 357 -0.35 -9.64 6.37
CA ARG A 357 -1.38 -10.46 5.70
C ARG A 357 -1.14 -10.54 4.20
N SER A 358 -0.79 -9.41 3.58
CA SER A 358 -0.47 -9.34 2.17
C SER A 358 0.77 -10.16 1.79
N LEU A 359 1.66 -10.44 2.75
CA LEU A 359 2.84 -11.29 2.58
C LEU A 359 2.57 -12.78 2.84
N THR A 360 1.38 -13.18 3.32
CA THR A 360 1.06 -14.58 3.62
C THR A 360 1.37 -15.55 2.46
N PRO A 361 1.09 -15.23 1.18
CA PRO A 361 1.47 -16.10 0.06
C PRO A 361 2.99 -16.37 -0.02
N LEU A 362 3.82 -15.39 0.32
CA LEU A 362 5.29 -15.53 0.37
C LEU A 362 5.73 -16.35 1.58
N LEU A 363 5.13 -16.13 2.75
CA LEU A 363 5.47 -16.90 3.96
C LEU A 363 5.18 -18.40 3.79
N ARG A 364 4.07 -18.75 3.11
CA ARG A 364 3.73 -20.16 2.84
C ARG A 364 4.74 -20.85 1.91
N GLN A 365 5.39 -20.13 1.00
CA GLN A 365 6.43 -20.70 0.11
C GLN A 365 7.64 -21.23 0.88
N VAL A 366 7.96 -20.61 2.02
CA VAL A 366 9.04 -21.06 2.91
C VAL A 366 8.54 -22.00 4.02
N GLY A 367 7.31 -22.50 3.90
CA GLY A 367 6.75 -23.55 4.76
C GLY A 367 6.01 -23.08 6.01
N TYR A 368 5.70 -21.79 6.15
CA TYR A 368 4.86 -21.29 7.24
C TYR A 368 3.39 -21.51 6.92
N ASP A 369 2.76 -22.45 7.63
CA ASP A 369 1.31 -22.64 7.55
C ASP A 369 0.53 -21.63 8.42
N ASP A 370 -0.79 -21.65 8.30
CA ASP A 370 -1.68 -20.72 9.04
C ASP A 370 -1.51 -20.84 10.56
N ALA A 371 -1.23 -22.03 11.09
CA ALA A 371 -1.02 -22.23 12.52
C ALA A 371 0.31 -21.60 12.99
N MET A 372 1.37 -21.72 12.20
CA MET A 372 2.66 -21.07 12.48
C MET A 372 2.53 -19.53 12.41
N ILE A 373 1.83 -19.00 11.41
CA ILE A 373 1.54 -17.56 11.29
C ILE A 373 0.73 -17.09 12.51
N SER A 374 -0.28 -17.86 12.93
CA SER A 374 -1.09 -17.58 14.12
C SER A 374 -0.23 -17.51 15.40
N MET A 375 0.67 -18.47 15.56
CA MET A 375 1.53 -18.57 16.74
C MET A 375 2.57 -17.44 16.76
N LEU A 376 3.11 -17.07 15.59
CA LEU A 376 4.00 -15.91 15.47
C LEU A 376 3.25 -14.61 15.82
N ALA A 377 2.03 -14.43 15.33
CA ALA A 377 1.17 -13.30 15.67
C ALA A 377 0.97 -13.13 17.18
N ALA A 378 0.62 -14.23 17.87
CA ALA A 378 0.38 -14.22 19.31
C ALA A 378 1.65 -13.84 20.10
N ARG A 379 2.81 -14.39 19.72
CA ARG A 379 4.07 -14.03 20.38
C ARG A 379 4.50 -12.59 20.09
N LEU A 380 4.26 -12.08 18.88
CA LEU A 380 4.52 -10.68 18.53
C LEU A 380 3.65 -9.73 19.36
N HIS A 381 2.38 -10.09 19.57
CA HIS A 381 1.48 -9.37 20.47
C HIS A 381 2.08 -9.26 21.88
N ASP A 382 2.44 -10.40 22.49
CA ASP A 382 3.05 -10.42 23.82
C ASP A 382 4.35 -9.60 23.89
N GLU A 383 5.18 -9.67 22.85
CA GLU A 383 6.45 -8.97 22.77
C GLU A 383 6.28 -7.45 22.57
N TRP A 384 5.21 -7.01 21.91
CA TRP A 384 4.97 -5.61 21.56
C TRP A 384 4.06 -4.87 22.54
N ASP A 385 3.23 -5.58 23.30
CA ASP A 385 2.36 -5.00 24.34
C ASP A 385 3.18 -4.43 25.52
N VAL A 386 4.39 -4.94 25.72
CA VAL A 386 5.39 -4.32 26.58
C VAL A 386 5.96 -3.12 25.82
N ASN A 387 5.41 -1.95 26.09
CA ASN A 387 5.70 -0.67 25.42
C ASN A 387 7.15 -0.15 25.51
N GLU A 388 8.11 -1.00 25.86
CA GLU A 388 9.53 -0.73 25.78
C GLU A 388 10.18 -1.98 25.20
N THR A 389 10.90 -1.82 24.09
CA THR A 389 11.85 -2.81 23.55
C THR A 389 12.98 -3.17 24.54
N GLY A 390 12.83 -2.87 25.84
CA GLY A 390 13.84 -2.98 26.89
C GLY A 390 15.06 -2.07 26.68
N CYS A 391 15.18 -1.41 25.52
CA CYS A 391 16.36 -0.66 25.08
C CYS A 391 16.10 0.82 24.82
N GLY A 392 14.86 1.31 25.00
CA GLY A 392 14.51 2.74 24.84
C GLY A 392 14.55 3.25 23.39
N ILE A 393 14.54 2.35 22.40
CA ILE A 393 14.54 2.68 20.97
C ILE A 393 13.26 2.15 20.32
N GLY A 394 12.50 3.05 19.70
CA GLY A 394 11.26 2.72 19.02
C GLY A 394 11.44 1.96 17.70
N LYS A 395 10.49 1.08 17.39
CA LYS A 395 10.41 0.32 16.14
C LYS A 395 10.04 1.27 14.99
N SER A 396 10.59 1.06 13.79
CA SER A 396 10.27 1.88 12.61
C SER A 396 10.54 1.14 11.30
N PHE A 397 9.77 1.44 10.25
CA PHE A 397 10.28 1.25 8.90
C PHE A 397 11.34 2.32 8.63
N LEU A 398 12.59 1.91 8.44
CA LEU A 398 13.63 2.84 8.02
C LEU A 398 13.61 2.91 6.50
N CYS A 399 13.36 4.10 5.97
CA CYS A 399 13.23 4.33 4.54
C CYS A 399 14.40 5.17 4.05
N THR A 400 15.18 4.61 3.14
CA THR A 400 16.31 5.31 2.51
C THR A 400 15.80 6.07 1.30
N PHE A 401 15.71 7.39 1.43
CA PHE A 401 15.37 8.29 0.34
C PHE A 401 16.63 8.75 -0.36
N VAL A 402 16.58 8.76 -1.68
CA VAL A 402 17.65 9.21 -2.56
C VAL A 402 17.08 10.19 -3.55
N TRP A 403 17.79 11.29 -3.78
CA TRP A 403 17.64 12.02 -5.02
C TRP A 403 18.97 12.12 -5.75
N ALA A 404 18.93 11.99 -7.06
CA ALA A 404 20.11 12.03 -7.90
C ALA A 404 19.86 12.81 -9.18
N THR A 405 20.90 13.43 -9.74
CA THR A 405 20.83 14.04 -11.06
C THR A 405 21.55 13.20 -12.09
N LYS A 406 20.91 12.98 -13.23
CA LYS A 406 21.56 12.32 -14.36
C LYS A 406 22.61 13.26 -14.98
N GLN A 407 23.75 12.71 -15.41
CA GLN A 407 24.79 13.41 -16.14
C GLN A 407 24.20 14.11 -17.38
N ARG A 408 24.71 15.31 -17.69
CA ARG A 408 24.23 16.14 -18.80
C ARG A 408 24.73 15.70 -20.17
#